data_AF-A0A934BC51-F1
#
_entry.id   AF-A0A934BC51-F1
#
_cell.length_a   1.000
_cell.length_b   1.000
_cell.length_c   1.000
_cell.angle_alpha   90.00
_cell.angle_beta   90.00
_cell.angle_gamma   90.00
#
_symmetry.space_group_name_H-M   'P 1'
#
loop_
_entity.id
_entity.type
_entity.pdbx_description
1 polymer ?
#
loop_
_entity_poly.entity_id
_entity_poly.type
_entity_poly.pdbx_seq_one_letter_code
_entity_poly.pdbx_strand_id
1 'polypeptide(L)'
;LSGVEKVEGTDPTTTLQGLVQSKNGWFTNLTATRERSITSPTVLGGIVFYPTYVPQDDLCISAGDGYLYGLFYQTGSAMSTPVLGTSASGSSTMANAKVDIGQGTGMLSVMAVHIGAQGWGTGGAGTGGSGCQSGITGMMQSSAGLTNTICTNPGSVTSRFIAWINLRE
;
A
#
# COMPACT_ATOMS: atom_id res chain seq x y z
N LEU A 1 13.93 -18.21 9.40
CA LEU A 1 14.05 -17.96 7.94
C LEU A 1 15.23 -17.03 7.73
N SER A 2 16.21 -17.39 6.90
CA SER A 2 17.32 -16.49 6.55
C SER A 2 16.91 -15.72 5.29
N GLY A 3 16.69 -14.41 5.42
CA GLY A 3 16.19 -13.54 4.35
C GLY A 3 17.20 -12.49 3.91
N VAL A 4 16.86 -11.73 2.87
CA VAL A 4 17.57 -10.50 2.51
C VAL A 4 17.09 -9.41 3.46
N GLU A 5 17.89 -9.08 4.47
CA GLU A 5 17.50 -8.10 5.51
C GLU A 5 17.98 -6.69 5.20
N LYS A 6 19.04 -6.56 4.38
CA LYS A 6 19.62 -5.29 3.96
C LYS A 6 20.14 -5.41 2.53
N VAL A 7 20.03 -4.31 1.79
CA VAL A 7 20.75 -4.10 0.53
C VAL A 7 21.71 -2.95 0.80
N GLU A 8 22.99 -3.28 0.89
CA GLU A 8 24.07 -2.29 1.03
C GLU A 8 24.87 -2.27 -0.27
N GLY A 9 24.92 -1.12 -0.93
CA GLY A 9 25.66 -0.93 -2.18
C GLY A 9 25.09 0.19 -3.05
N THR A 10 25.96 0.99 -3.65
CA THR A 10 25.65 1.94 -4.74
C THR A 10 25.74 1.29 -6.12
N ASP A 11 26.04 -0.01 -6.16
CA ASP A 11 26.29 -0.76 -7.40
C ASP A 11 24.96 -1.16 -8.05
N PRO A 12 24.64 -0.68 -9.28
CA PRO A 12 23.37 -0.95 -9.94
C PRO A 12 23.21 -2.42 -10.39
N THR A 13 24.25 -3.24 -10.25
CA THR A 13 24.31 -4.60 -10.78
C THR A 13 23.58 -5.64 -9.92
N THR A 14 23.33 -5.37 -8.62
CA THR A 14 22.56 -6.24 -7.72
C THR A 14 21.34 -5.52 -7.17
N THR A 15 20.26 -5.51 -7.96
CA THR A 15 18.99 -4.91 -7.53
C THR A 15 18.35 -5.74 -6.39
N LEU A 16 17.61 -5.07 -5.49
CA LEU A 16 16.80 -5.77 -4.46
C LEU A 16 15.89 -6.84 -5.08
N GLN A 17 15.35 -6.58 -6.26
CA GLN A 17 14.56 -7.55 -7.03
C GLN A 17 15.36 -8.80 -7.36
N GLY A 18 16.58 -8.67 -7.90
CA GLY A 18 17.44 -9.81 -8.21
C GLY A 18 17.79 -10.64 -6.96
N LEU A 19 18.05 -9.97 -5.84
CA LEU A 19 18.33 -10.64 -4.56
C LEU A 19 17.10 -11.42 -4.05
N VAL A 20 15.91 -10.84 -4.08
CA VAL A 20 14.68 -11.54 -3.65
C VAL A 20 14.32 -12.68 -4.61
N GLN A 21 14.53 -12.51 -5.92
CA GLN A 21 14.31 -13.56 -6.92
C GLN A 21 15.30 -14.73 -6.79
N SER A 22 16.47 -14.51 -6.20
CA SER A 22 17.40 -15.60 -5.84
C SER A 22 16.92 -16.44 -4.63
N LYS A 23 15.84 -16.02 -3.96
CA LYS A 23 15.18 -16.72 -2.85
C LYS A 23 13.82 -17.22 -3.29
N ASN A 24 13.14 -17.93 -2.40
CA ASN A 24 11.76 -18.42 -2.62
C ASN A 24 10.69 -17.34 -2.51
N GLY A 25 11.06 -16.05 -2.46
CA GLY A 25 10.16 -14.92 -2.31
C GLY A 25 10.47 -14.07 -1.08
N TRP A 26 9.45 -13.33 -0.63
CA TRP A 26 9.53 -12.41 0.49
C TRP A 26 8.39 -12.65 1.47
N PHE A 27 8.58 -12.20 2.70
CA PHE A 27 7.55 -12.13 3.72
C PHE A 27 7.73 -10.83 4.50
N THR A 28 6.66 -10.36 5.12
CA THR A 28 6.68 -9.15 5.95
C THR A 28 6.32 -9.53 7.37
N ASN A 29 7.18 -9.16 8.32
CA ASN A 29 6.86 -9.27 9.74
C ASN A 29 5.94 -8.11 10.14
N LEU A 30 4.82 -8.43 10.75
CA LEU A 30 3.96 -7.46 11.40
C LEU A 30 4.56 -7.14 12.77
N THR A 31 4.99 -5.90 12.97
CA THR A 31 5.81 -5.52 14.12
C THR A 31 4.98 -5.21 15.36
N ALA A 32 3.69 -4.88 15.20
CA ALA A 32 2.83 -4.66 16.34
C ALA A 32 2.37 -6.00 16.95
N THR A 33 2.34 -6.04 18.27
CA THR A 33 1.90 -7.23 19.02
C THR A 33 0.47 -7.60 18.62
N ARG A 34 0.24 -8.87 18.26
CA ARG A 34 -1.08 -9.41 17.83
C ARG A 34 -1.63 -8.83 16.53
N GLU A 35 -0.83 -8.07 15.78
CA GLU A 35 -1.22 -7.57 14.46
C GLU A 35 -1.49 -8.73 13.50
N ARG A 36 -2.57 -8.63 12.72
CA ARG A 36 -2.98 -9.69 11.80
C ARG A 36 -3.60 -9.14 10.52
N SER A 37 -3.33 -9.83 9.43
CA SER A 37 -4.04 -9.68 8.16
C SER A 37 -5.04 -10.83 8.04
N ILE A 38 -6.32 -10.51 7.94
CA ILE A 38 -7.41 -11.50 7.77
C ILE A 38 -8.27 -11.21 6.54
N THR A 39 -7.87 -10.20 5.77
CA THR A 39 -8.63 -9.70 4.63
C THR A 39 -7.82 -9.94 3.36
N SER A 40 -8.50 -10.26 2.26
CA SER A 40 -7.82 -10.49 0.99
C SER A 40 -7.06 -9.25 0.52
N PRO A 41 -5.85 -9.42 -0.05
CA PRO A 41 -5.11 -8.31 -0.63
C PRO A 41 -5.73 -7.85 -1.96
N THR A 42 -5.54 -6.58 -2.29
CA THR A 42 -5.83 -5.97 -3.59
C THR A 42 -4.52 -5.71 -4.31
N VAL A 43 -4.39 -6.16 -5.57
CA VAL A 43 -3.19 -5.92 -6.38
C VAL A 43 -3.48 -4.87 -7.46
N LEU A 44 -2.68 -3.80 -7.51
CA LEU A 44 -2.81 -2.74 -8.51
C LEU A 44 -1.44 -2.10 -8.80
N GLY A 45 -1.10 -1.91 -10.08
CA GLY A 45 0.12 -1.19 -10.48
C GLY A 45 1.43 -1.82 -9.97
N GLY A 46 1.48 -3.14 -9.80
CA GLY A 46 2.64 -3.82 -9.21
C GLY A 46 2.73 -3.69 -7.68
N ILE A 47 1.64 -3.32 -7.03
CA ILE A 47 1.60 -3.11 -5.58
C ILE A 47 0.55 -4.02 -4.97
N VAL A 48 0.92 -4.70 -3.89
CA VAL A 48 0.02 -5.49 -3.06
C VAL A 48 -0.42 -4.63 -1.90
N PHE A 49 -1.70 -4.27 -1.91
CA PHE A 49 -2.35 -3.56 -0.83
C PHE A 49 -3.08 -4.55 0.05
N TYR A 50 -2.80 -4.56 1.35
CA TYR A 50 -3.55 -5.37 2.29
C TYR A 50 -3.70 -4.65 3.62
N PRO A 51 -4.91 -4.63 4.18
CA PRO A 51 -5.10 -4.08 5.51
C PRO A 51 -4.64 -5.07 6.57
N THR A 52 -4.18 -4.53 7.69
CA THR A 52 -3.98 -5.26 8.93
C THR A 52 -4.72 -4.55 10.05
N TYR A 53 -4.95 -5.26 11.14
CA TYR A 53 -5.43 -4.63 12.37
C TYR A 53 -4.74 -5.20 13.60
N VAL A 54 -4.61 -4.35 14.61
CA VAL A 54 -4.13 -4.70 15.94
C VAL A 54 -5.33 -4.74 16.88
N PRO A 55 -5.74 -5.92 17.38
CA PRO A 55 -6.82 -6.01 18.35
C PRO A 55 -6.42 -5.34 19.67
N GLN A 56 -7.36 -4.62 20.29
CA GLN A 56 -7.21 -4.14 21.66
C GLN A 56 -7.58 -5.25 22.65
N ASP A 57 -6.96 -5.23 23.83
CA ASP A 57 -7.23 -6.19 24.92
C ASP A 57 -8.31 -5.69 25.90
N ASP A 58 -8.81 -4.47 25.69
CA ASP A 58 -9.85 -3.86 26.51
C ASP A 58 -11.24 -4.17 25.94
N LEU A 59 -12.08 -4.83 26.74
CA LEU A 59 -13.48 -5.14 26.39
C LEU A 59 -14.34 -3.89 26.15
N CYS A 60 -13.91 -2.72 26.63
CA CYS A 60 -14.60 -1.44 26.44
C CYS A 60 -14.23 -0.77 25.11
N ILE A 61 -13.12 -1.17 24.47
CA ILE A 61 -12.66 -0.62 23.20
C ILE A 61 -12.95 -1.63 22.10
N SER A 62 -14.06 -1.41 21.41
CA SER A 62 -14.61 -2.36 20.44
C SER A 62 -13.83 -2.47 19.12
N ALA A 63 -12.98 -1.49 18.82
CA ALA A 63 -12.27 -1.42 17.56
C ALA A 63 -10.76 -1.27 17.79
N GLY A 64 -10.01 -2.22 17.25
CA GLY A 64 -8.55 -2.18 17.17
C GLY A 64 -8.00 -1.00 16.35
N ASP A 65 -6.69 -0.99 16.14
CA ASP A 65 -6.04 -0.03 15.26
C ASP A 65 -5.85 -0.65 13.88
N GLY A 66 -6.17 0.10 12.83
CA GLY A 66 -6.11 -0.37 11.44
C GLY A 66 -4.92 0.23 10.70
N TYR A 67 -4.24 -0.60 9.92
CA TYR A 67 -3.17 -0.17 9.02
C TYR A 67 -3.44 -0.63 7.60
N LEU A 68 -2.90 0.07 6.63
CA LEU A 68 -2.85 -0.38 5.24
C LEU A 68 -1.39 -0.49 4.80
N TYR A 69 -0.99 -1.70 4.43
CA TYR A 69 0.28 -1.96 3.76
C TYR A 69 0.14 -1.76 2.25
N GLY A 70 1.21 -1.29 1.61
CA GLY A 70 1.32 -1.12 0.17
C GLY A 70 2.73 -1.48 -0.28
N LEU A 71 2.92 -2.75 -0.63
CA LEU A 71 4.24 -3.33 -0.88
C LEU A 71 4.45 -3.65 -2.35
N PHE A 72 5.68 -3.51 -2.82
CA PHE A 72 6.04 -3.92 -4.17
C PHE A 72 5.99 -5.44 -4.31
N TYR A 73 5.24 -5.93 -5.30
CA TYR A 73 4.86 -7.35 -5.39
C TYR A 73 6.04 -8.32 -5.53
N GLN A 74 7.18 -7.88 -6.08
CA GLN A 74 8.34 -8.75 -6.28
C GLN A 74 9.26 -8.82 -5.06
N THR A 75 9.25 -7.80 -4.20
CA THR A 75 10.25 -7.67 -3.12
C THR A 75 9.66 -7.55 -1.73
N GLY A 76 8.38 -7.20 -1.58
CA GLY A 76 7.78 -6.91 -0.28
C GLY A 76 8.25 -5.61 0.36
N SER A 77 8.98 -4.76 -0.37
CA SER A 77 9.48 -3.48 0.11
C SER A 77 8.51 -2.34 -0.18
N ALA A 78 8.75 -1.16 0.41
CA ALA A 78 8.17 0.06 -0.10
C ALA A 78 8.55 0.26 -1.57
N MET A 79 7.66 0.89 -2.33
CA MET A 79 7.91 1.25 -3.73
C MET A 79 8.83 2.47 -3.80
N SER A 80 9.69 2.55 -4.81
CA SER A 80 10.63 3.69 -4.97
C SER A 80 9.91 5.01 -5.22
N THR A 81 8.77 4.94 -5.92
CA THR A 81 7.82 6.06 -5.98
C THR A 81 6.88 5.98 -4.77
N PRO A 82 6.77 7.01 -3.93
CA PRO A 82 5.97 6.96 -2.71
C PRO A 82 4.47 6.82 -2.98
N VAL A 83 3.95 5.61 -2.84
CA VAL A 83 2.53 5.28 -3.12
C VAL A 83 1.64 5.67 -1.95
N LEU A 84 2.13 5.43 -0.74
CA LEU A 84 1.46 5.67 0.53
C LEU A 84 2.07 6.89 1.25
N GLY A 85 2.69 7.78 0.49
CA GLY A 85 3.38 8.96 1.01
C GLY A 85 4.76 8.64 1.54
N THR A 86 5.33 9.62 2.24
CA THR A 86 6.69 9.56 2.77
C THR A 86 6.73 9.95 4.24
N SER A 87 7.69 9.43 4.98
CA SER A 87 7.99 9.81 6.36
C SER A 87 9.47 10.18 6.49
N ALA A 88 9.77 11.07 7.44
CA ALA A 88 11.15 11.37 7.79
C ALA A 88 11.76 10.21 8.59
N SER A 89 13.00 9.84 8.26
CA SER A 89 13.83 8.88 8.98
C SER A 89 15.21 9.49 9.17
N GLY A 90 15.45 10.09 10.34
CA GLY A 90 16.63 10.92 10.58
C GLY A 90 16.67 12.10 9.61
N SER A 91 17.77 12.24 8.87
CA SER A 91 17.94 13.30 7.84
C SER A 91 17.40 12.91 6.46
N SER A 92 16.82 11.72 6.31
CA SER A 92 16.34 11.19 5.03
C SER A 92 14.81 11.17 4.96
N THR A 93 14.25 11.31 3.76
CA THR A 93 12.82 11.10 3.51
C THR A 93 12.63 9.73 2.85
N MET A 94 11.80 8.87 3.46
CA MET A 94 11.61 7.49 3.00
C MET A 94 10.17 7.26 2.54
N ALA A 95 10.00 6.42 1.51
CA ALA A 95 8.68 5.98 1.06
C ALA A 95 8.04 5.06 2.12
N ASN A 96 6.76 5.28 2.39
CA ASN A 96 6.02 4.50 3.37
C ASN A 96 5.64 3.13 2.79
N ALA A 97 6.00 2.05 3.50
CA ALA A 97 5.52 0.69 3.22
C ALA A 97 4.10 0.44 3.77
N LYS A 98 3.68 1.24 4.75
CA LYS A 98 2.35 1.20 5.36
C LYS A 98 1.91 2.59 5.81
N VAL A 99 0.61 2.78 5.99
CA VAL A 99 0.02 3.94 6.66
C VAL A 99 -0.83 3.49 7.83
N ASP A 100 -0.92 4.35 8.83
CA ASP A 100 -1.93 4.26 9.88
C ASP A 100 -3.26 4.80 9.33
N ILE A 101 -4.32 3.99 9.44
CA ILE A 101 -5.67 4.40 9.03
C ILE A 101 -6.38 5.12 10.18
N GLY A 102 -5.97 4.84 11.42
CA GLY A 102 -6.44 5.53 12.62
C GLY A 102 -6.69 4.56 13.77
N GLN A 103 -6.59 5.12 14.98
CA GLN A 103 -6.98 4.43 16.20
C GLN A 103 -8.48 4.16 16.20
N GLY A 104 -8.88 3.00 16.71
CA GLY A 104 -10.30 2.64 16.79
C GLY A 104 -10.98 2.41 15.44
N THR A 105 -10.21 2.28 14.36
CA THR A 105 -10.78 1.95 13.04
C THR A 105 -11.23 0.49 13.00
N GLY A 106 -10.52 -0.39 13.68
CA GLY A 106 -10.82 -1.81 13.78
C GLY A 106 -10.41 -2.59 12.53
N MET A 107 -11.16 -3.65 12.22
CA MET A 107 -10.88 -4.48 11.05
C MET A 107 -11.34 -3.75 9.78
N LEU A 108 -10.49 -3.73 8.76
CA LEU A 108 -10.80 -3.12 7.46
C LEU A 108 -11.20 -4.19 6.45
N SER A 109 -12.19 -3.85 5.61
CA SER A 109 -12.56 -4.62 4.43
C SER A 109 -11.43 -4.62 3.40
N VAL A 110 -11.57 -5.47 2.37
CA VAL A 110 -10.71 -5.41 1.19
C VAL A 110 -10.72 -3.98 0.63
N MET A 111 -9.58 -3.51 0.15
CA MET A 111 -9.48 -2.19 -0.45
C MET A 111 -10.17 -2.18 -1.81
N ALA A 112 -11.29 -1.48 -1.90
CA ALA A 112 -11.90 -1.11 -3.16
C ALA A 112 -11.10 0.02 -3.79
N VAL A 113 -10.91 -0.05 -5.11
CA VAL A 113 -10.17 0.95 -5.87
C VAL A 113 -11.14 1.77 -6.69
N HIS A 114 -11.10 3.08 -6.51
CA HIS A 114 -11.74 4.04 -7.40
C HIS A 114 -10.68 4.75 -8.23
N ILE A 115 -10.83 4.69 -9.55
CA ILE A 115 -9.99 5.44 -10.50
C ILE A 115 -10.86 6.54 -11.07
N GLY A 116 -10.52 7.78 -10.76
CA GLY A 116 -11.27 8.97 -11.13
C GLY A 116 -10.35 10.07 -11.66
N ALA A 117 -10.90 11.28 -11.73
CA ALA A 117 -10.12 12.46 -12.10
C ALA A 117 -9.07 12.79 -11.03
N GLN A 118 -8.03 13.50 -11.45
CA GLN A 118 -7.00 14.02 -10.56
C GLN A 118 -7.62 14.99 -9.53
N GLY A 119 -7.45 14.66 -8.26
CA GLY A 119 -7.74 15.51 -7.12
C GLY A 119 -6.48 16.12 -6.52
N TRP A 120 -6.52 16.49 -5.24
CA TRP A 120 -5.42 17.19 -4.55
C TRP A 120 -4.75 16.37 -3.45
N GLY A 121 -5.33 15.24 -3.03
CA GLY A 121 -4.78 14.39 -1.98
C GLY A 121 -3.49 13.69 -2.39
N THR A 122 -2.47 13.75 -1.54
CA THR A 122 -1.17 13.10 -1.73
C THR A 122 -1.20 11.65 -1.24
N GLY A 123 -0.25 10.82 -1.68
CA GLY A 123 -0.16 9.41 -1.26
C GLY A 123 -0.16 9.29 0.28
N GLY A 124 -0.96 8.37 0.80
CA GLY A 124 -1.14 8.15 2.23
C GLY A 124 -2.03 9.15 2.96
N ALA A 125 -2.53 10.19 2.29
CA ALA A 125 -3.50 11.12 2.88
C ALA A 125 -4.94 10.59 2.74
N GLY A 126 -5.78 10.88 3.74
CA GLY A 126 -7.23 10.71 3.63
C GLY A 126 -7.81 11.70 2.62
N THR A 127 -8.84 11.29 1.86
CA THR A 127 -9.29 12.12 0.72
C THR A 127 -10.22 13.27 1.08
N GLY A 128 -10.93 13.23 2.21
CA GLY A 128 -11.85 14.32 2.61
C GLY A 128 -12.79 14.85 1.51
N GLY A 129 -13.07 14.07 0.45
CA GLY A 129 -13.83 14.48 -0.74
C GLY A 129 -13.06 15.18 -1.88
N SER A 130 -11.78 15.54 -1.71
CA SER A 130 -10.99 16.30 -2.72
C SER A 130 -10.25 15.43 -3.75
N GLY A 131 -10.44 14.10 -3.70
CA GLY A 131 -9.82 13.14 -4.62
C GLY A 131 -8.29 13.06 -4.46
N CYS A 132 -7.65 12.21 -5.26
CA CYS A 132 -6.21 11.98 -5.17
C CYS A 132 -5.46 12.56 -6.35
N GLN A 133 -4.26 13.09 -6.13
CA GLN A 133 -3.40 13.64 -7.19
C GLN A 133 -3.05 12.60 -8.26
N SER A 134 -3.01 11.32 -7.90
CA SER A 134 -2.85 10.20 -8.82
C SER A 134 -4.10 9.86 -9.64
N GLY A 135 -5.26 10.39 -9.25
CA GLY A 135 -6.58 9.93 -9.71
C GLY A 135 -7.03 8.61 -9.08
N ILE A 136 -6.28 8.05 -8.12
CA ILE A 136 -6.56 6.72 -7.57
C ILE A 136 -6.80 6.80 -6.07
N THR A 137 -8.01 6.42 -5.66
CA THR A 137 -8.47 6.40 -4.28
C THR A 137 -8.74 4.97 -3.84
N GLY A 138 -8.08 4.53 -2.77
CA GLY A 138 -8.43 3.32 -2.05
C GLY A 138 -9.55 3.60 -1.04
N MET A 139 -10.52 2.70 -0.95
CA MET A 139 -11.66 2.80 -0.05
C MET A 139 -11.80 1.50 0.74
N MET A 140 -11.93 1.59 2.06
CA MET A 140 -12.09 0.45 2.95
C MET A 140 -13.12 0.78 4.03
N GLN A 141 -14.15 -0.05 4.15
CA GLN A 141 -15.07 0.05 5.27
C GLN A 141 -14.42 -0.61 6.49
N SER A 142 -14.57 0.01 7.66
CA SER A 142 -14.09 -0.57 8.90
C SER A 142 -15.22 -1.14 9.77
N SER A 143 -14.85 -2.05 10.67
CA SER A 143 -15.78 -2.64 11.65
C SER A 143 -16.34 -1.62 12.64
N ALA A 144 -15.71 -0.45 12.75
CA ALA A 144 -16.22 0.70 13.52
C ALA A 144 -17.29 1.51 12.76
N GLY A 145 -17.68 1.11 11.54
CA GLY A 145 -18.67 1.81 10.72
C GLY A 145 -18.10 3.02 9.97
N LEU A 146 -16.78 3.18 9.92
CA LEU A 146 -16.11 4.26 9.20
C LEU A 146 -15.82 3.84 7.76
N THR A 147 -15.93 4.77 6.82
CA THR A 147 -15.40 4.60 5.46
C THR A 147 -14.05 5.29 5.38
N ASN A 148 -12.99 4.49 5.37
CA ASN A 148 -11.63 5.00 5.27
C ASN A 148 -11.27 5.16 3.81
N THR A 149 -10.89 6.38 3.44
CA THR A 149 -10.42 6.69 2.10
C THR A 149 -8.96 7.04 2.17
N ILE A 150 -8.17 6.55 1.23
CA ILE A 150 -6.73 6.75 1.22
C ILE A 150 -6.27 7.05 -0.20
N CYS A 151 -5.41 8.04 -0.35
CA CYS A 151 -4.76 8.29 -1.62
C CYS A 151 -3.62 7.33 -1.84
N THR A 152 -3.61 6.72 -3.03
CA THR A 152 -2.54 5.84 -3.46
C THR A 152 -1.95 6.39 -4.74
N ASN A 153 -0.64 6.37 -4.88
CA ASN A 153 0.04 6.79 -6.11
C ASN A 153 0.84 5.62 -6.74
N PRO A 154 0.18 4.57 -7.23
CA PRO A 154 0.83 3.45 -7.94
C PRO A 154 1.46 3.84 -9.30
N GLY A 155 1.47 5.13 -9.66
CA GLY A 155 1.89 5.60 -10.98
C GLY A 155 0.78 5.44 -12.02
N SER A 156 1.16 5.36 -13.29
CA SER A 156 0.20 5.24 -14.39
C SER A 156 -0.45 3.85 -14.41
N VAL A 157 -1.72 3.77 -13.99
CA VAL A 157 -2.55 2.55 -14.09
C VAL A 157 -3.66 2.70 -15.13
N THR A 158 -3.70 3.82 -15.85
CA THR A 158 -4.70 4.06 -16.89
C THR A 158 -4.40 3.19 -18.10
N SER A 159 -5.45 2.58 -18.67
CA SER A 159 -5.35 1.87 -19.95
C SER A 159 -4.90 2.86 -21.04
N ARG A 160 -3.81 2.55 -21.73
CA ARG A 160 -3.48 3.25 -22.98
C ARG A 160 -4.54 2.89 -24.02
N PHE A 161 -4.94 3.85 -24.86
CA PHE A 161 -5.85 3.57 -25.97
C PHE A 161 -5.28 2.43 -26.83
N ILE A 162 -6.02 1.32 -26.91
CA ILE A 162 -5.80 0.29 -27.93
C ILE A 162 -6.73 0.65 -29.08
N ALA A 163 -6.15 1.18 -30.16
CA ALA A 163 -6.86 1.41 -31.41
C ALA A 163 -6.36 0.40 -32.45
N TRP A 164 -7.29 -0.29 -33.11
CA TRP A 164 -6.99 -1.15 -34.25
C TRP A 164 -7.19 -0.33 -35.51
N ILE A 165 -6.12 -0.10 -36.28
CA ILE A 165 -6.23 0.40 -37.65
C ILE A 165 -6.47 -0.83 -38.53
N ASN A 166 -7.68 -0.96 -39.07
CA ASN A 166 -7.91 -1.84 -40.21
C ASN A 166 -7.33 -1.17 -41.45
N LEU A 167 -6.13 -1.60 -41.86
CA LEU A 167 -5.66 -1.32 -43.21
C LEU A 167 -6.46 -2.24 -44.15
N ARG A 168 -7.32 -1.65 -44.99
CA ARG A 168 -7.82 -2.35 -46.17
C ARG A 168 -6.65 -2.49 -47.15
N GLU A 169 -6.40 -3.71 -47.58
CA GLU A 169 -5.59 -4.04 -48.75
C GLU A 169 -6.20 -3.42 -50.02
#